data_AF-Q2SRD2-F1
#
_entry.id   AF-Q2SRD2-F1
#
_cell.length_a   1.000
_cell.length_b   1.000
_cell.length_c   1.000
_cell.angle_alpha   90.00
_cell.angle_beta   90.00
_cell.angle_gamma   90.00
#
_symmetry.space_group_name_H-M   'P 1'
#
loop_
_entity.id
_entity.type
_entity.pdbx_description
1 polymer ?
#
loop_
_entity_poly.entity_id
_entity_poly.type
_entity_poly.pdbx_seq_one_letter_code
_entity_poly.pdbx_strand_id
1 'polypeptide(L)'
;MKHLLKLISSLIILSTGILSVSCTNKNIKSKEDNISNNKEDNKDQTKPENSPQDQPQANEPKEEINISEEEKQEVINALEKVFKEQEDAFGSFHTYQDVVDQLKVYLEDNGFKYLEYLKLTNQEQMLINLKVDKEHKKLNEISINYFDKKIIFTPNTVLENKVQDKYNSNNNELIQIGYELQRTLNNIKLTNVKDTTIKVPKHLPLKINSLDETFKDLKSEKIDNLEKWNTKNIKFLTKTFEEAKNFNQSINSWDVSNVIDMTEMFAGAAKFNQDLNSWDTSKVQSMKGMFWDAESFNGNITNWNVKTVDDMQNMFSGAKNFNIDLDKWNTSNVESMEGMFSRTDAFNGKISNWNTSKVISMKQMFQESKSFKQDLSSWDVSKVTHAEMFRKSSEKNIIDDYLPKFPESIRKTL
;
A
#
# COMPACT_ATOMS: atom_id res chain seq x y z
N MET A 1 0.21 30.10 -15.04
CA MET A 1 -0.75 29.64 -16.07
C MET A 1 0.07 29.14 -17.27
N LYS A 2 -0.10 27.87 -17.66
CA LYS A 2 0.43 27.18 -18.86
C LYS A 2 1.95 26.92 -18.87
N HIS A 3 2.37 25.71 -18.47
CA HIS A 3 2.58 24.51 -19.30
C HIS A 3 3.95 24.51 -20.00
N LEU A 4 4.84 23.59 -19.63
CA LEU A 4 5.09 22.33 -20.34
C LEU A 4 6.53 21.85 -20.04
N LEU A 5 6.71 20.88 -19.14
CA LEU A 5 7.92 20.05 -19.13
C LEU A 5 7.50 18.61 -19.45
N LYS A 6 8.01 18.11 -20.58
CA LYS A 6 7.93 16.71 -20.98
C LYS A 6 9.33 16.10 -20.86
N LEU A 7 9.37 15.01 -20.08
CA LEU A 7 10.02 13.73 -20.35
C LEU A 7 11.55 13.53 -20.20
N ILE A 8 11.82 12.29 -19.72
CA ILE A 8 13.07 11.49 -19.62
C ILE A 8 13.75 11.67 -18.25
N SER A 9 13.93 10.63 -17.41
CA SER A 9 14.39 9.28 -17.72
C SER A 9 13.83 8.18 -16.81
N SER A 10 13.43 7.09 -17.44
CA SER A 10 13.47 5.75 -16.86
C SER A 10 14.91 5.37 -16.49
N LEU A 11 15.16 4.98 -15.24
CA LEU A 11 16.25 4.07 -14.91
C LEU A 11 15.77 3.09 -13.83
N ILE A 12 15.71 1.83 -14.23
CA ILE A 12 15.47 0.67 -13.39
C ILE A 12 16.74 0.44 -12.56
N ILE A 13 16.63 0.38 -11.23
CA ILE A 13 17.58 -0.38 -10.40
C ILE A 13 16.79 -1.17 -9.37
N LEU A 14 16.72 -2.48 -9.61
CA LEU A 14 16.42 -3.48 -8.59
C LEU A 14 17.72 -3.83 -7.87
N SER A 15 17.65 -3.76 -6.54
CA SER A 15 18.33 -4.61 -5.56
C SER A 15 19.76 -4.30 -5.07
N THR A 16 19.84 -4.37 -3.74
CA THR A 16 20.96 -4.70 -2.84
C THR A 16 21.89 -3.61 -2.32
N GLY A 17 21.96 -3.54 -0.99
CA GLY A 17 23.16 -3.12 -0.24
C GLY A 17 23.20 -1.67 0.21
N ILE A 18 22.60 -1.36 1.36
CA ILE A 18 23.00 -0.18 2.14
C ILE A 18 24.38 -0.48 2.74
N LEU A 19 25.45 -0.03 2.09
CA LEU A 19 26.75 0.17 2.72
C LEU A 19 26.77 1.59 3.29
N SER A 20 26.81 1.65 4.62
CA SER A 20 27.08 2.86 5.39
C SER A 20 28.48 3.38 5.06
N VAL A 21 28.59 4.62 4.57
CA VAL A 21 29.86 5.35 4.50
C VAL A 21 29.95 6.23 5.75
N SER A 22 30.78 5.81 6.70
CA SER A 22 31.23 6.63 7.83
C SER A 22 32.53 7.33 7.44
N CYS A 23 32.48 8.64 7.25
CA CYS A 23 33.67 9.45 7.10
C CYS A 23 34.24 9.76 8.50
N THR A 24 35.36 9.13 8.85
CA THR A 24 36.25 9.63 9.91
C THR A 24 37.59 10.01 9.29
N ASN A 25 37.85 11.31 9.31
CA ASN A 25 39.09 11.91 8.88
C ASN A 25 40.08 11.84 10.06
N LYS A 26 41.18 11.10 9.92
CA LYS A 26 42.29 11.13 10.89
C LYS A 26 43.62 11.19 10.15
N ASN A 27 44.23 12.37 10.28
CA ASN A 27 45.62 12.70 9.97
C ASN A 27 46.60 11.67 10.52
N ILE A 28 47.51 11.17 9.66
CA ILE A 28 48.83 10.68 10.09
C ILE A 28 49.89 11.25 9.13
N LYS A 29 50.94 11.80 9.76
CA LYS A 29 52.10 12.49 9.18
C LYS A 29 53.13 11.55 8.54
N SER A 30 53.84 12.15 7.58
CA SER A 30 55.30 12.11 7.33
C SER A 30 55.98 10.79 6.92
N LYS A 31 56.62 10.81 5.74
CA LYS A 31 58.09 10.99 5.54
C LYS A 31 58.37 11.05 4.02
N GLU A 32 59.02 12.12 3.54
CA GLU A 32 60.46 12.19 3.16
C GLU A 32 60.83 11.08 2.16
N ASP A 33 61.50 11.28 1.03
CA ASP A 33 62.10 12.40 0.29
C ASP A 33 62.41 11.79 -1.07
N ASN A 34 62.46 12.58 -2.16
CA ASN A 34 63.57 12.51 -3.12
C ASN A 34 63.41 13.51 -4.29
N ILE A 35 64.26 14.55 -4.24
CA ILE A 35 65.26 14.90 -5.25
C ILE A 35 64.76 15.30 -6.64
N SER A 36 64.62 16.63 -6.76
CA SER A 36 65.46 17.52 -7.58
C SER A 36 65.00 18.00 -8.96
N ASN A 37 65.14 19.33 -9.04
CA ASN A 37 65.82 20.10 -10.08
C ASN A 37 65.00 20.65 -11.26
N ASN A 38 64.87 21.99 -11.17
CA ASN A 38 65.39 22.95 -12.15
C ASN A 38 64.53 23.22 -13.40
N LYS A 39 63.81 24.35 -13.40
CA LYS A 39 64.33 25.64 -13.93
C LYS A 39 63.24 26.70 -13.91
N GLU A 40 63.57 27.82 -13.27
CA GLU A 40 62.95 29.11 -13.55
C GLU A 40 63.38 29.58 -14.95
N ASP A 41 62.46 30.20 -15.69
CA ASP A 41 62.83 31.37 -16.49
C ASP A 41 61.59 32.25 -16.78
N ASN A 42 61.75 33.48 -16.30
CA ASN A 42 61.29 34.77 -16.83
C ASN A 42 59.80 35.16 -16.87
N LYS A 43 59.55 36.14 -15.98
CA LYS A 43 58.53 37.19 -16.02
C LYS A 43 58.51 37.94 -17.36
N ASP A 44 57.33 38.29 -17.85
CA ASP A 44 57.09 39.68 -18.26
C ASP A 44 55.60 40.08 -18.13
N GLN A 45 55.40 41.40 -18.09
CA GLN A 45 54.40 42.15 -17.37
C GLN A 45 53.11 42.50 -18.17
N THR A 46 52.04 42.71 -17.38
CA THR A 46 50.99 43.75 -17.51
C THR A 46 49.94 43.70 -18.63
N LYS A 47 48.66 43.53 -18.24
CA LYS A 47 47.67 44.63 -18.20
C LYS A 47 46.42 44.28 -17.34
N PRO A 48 45.72 45.27 -16.76
CA PRO A 48 44.72 45.10 -15.69
C PRO A 48 43.26 45.33 -16.17
N GLU A 49 42.33 45.32 -15.19
CA GLU A 49 40.91 45.74 -15.19
C GLU A 49 39.89 44.57 -15.29
N ASN A 50 39.34 44.10 -14.16
CA ASN A 50 38.27 44.66 -13.30
C ASN A 50 36.88 44.12 -13.69
N SER A 51 36.26 43.33 -12.80
CA SER A 51 34.84 43.30 -12.38
C SER A 51 34.48 41.92 -11.78
N PRO A 52 33.42 41.78 -10.96
CA PRO A 52 33.52 41.81 -9.50
C PRO A 52 33.19 40.44 -8.88
N GLN A 53 33.56 40.28 -7.61
CA GLN A 53 33.05 39.21 -6.76
C GLN A 53 31.54 39.34 -6.61
N ASP A 54 30.79 38.35 -7.09
CA ASP A 54 29.43 38.07 -6.61
C ASP A 54 29.38 36.60 -6.18
N GLN A 55 29.63 36.39 -4.89
CA GLN A 55 29.18 35.19 -4.19
C GLN A 55 27.67 35.29 -4.00
N PRO A 56 26.88 34.24 -4.23
CA PRO A 56 25.51 34.23 -3.78
C PRO A 56 25.48 34.03 -2.25
N GLN A 57 25.46 35.14 -1.52
CA GLN A 57 24.87 35.19 -0.18
C GLN A 57 23.37 35.41 -0.33
N ALA A 58 22.59 34.39 -0.01
CA ALA A 58 21.22 34.53 0.45
C ALA A 58 20.90 33.33 1.36
N ASN A 59 21.49 33.32 2.56
CA ASN A 59 20.82 32.74 3.71
C ASN A 59 19.78 33.79 4.14
N GLU A 60 18.56 33.70 3.61
CA GLU A 60 17.43 34.32 4.28
C GLU A 60 17.38 33.74 5.70
N PRO A 61 17.26 34.57 6.76
CA PRO A 61 17.03 34.05 8.10
C PRO A 61 15.69 33.32 8.05
N LYS A 62 15.69 32.01 8.34
CA LYS A 62 14.45 31.30 8.64
C LYS A 62 13.79 32.07 9.78
N GLU A 63 12.67 32.73 9.50
CA GLU A 63 11.87 33.36 10.55
C GLU A 63 11.66 32.31 11.65
N GLU A 64 12.15 32.62 12.85
CA GLU A 64 12.00 31.75 14.00
C GLU A 64 10.53 31.85 14.40
N ILE A 65 9.73 30.90 13.91
CA ILE A 65 8.31 30.81 14.24
C ILE A 65 8.20 30.76 15.76
N ASN A 66 7.61 31.80 16.35
CA ASN A 66 7.40 31.91 17.78
C ASN A 66 5.89 31.88 18.05
N ILE A 67 5.41 30.76 18.61
CA ILE A 67 4.02 30.60 19.05
C ILE A 67 3.89 31.01 20.53
N SER A 68 2.70 31.44 20.92
CA SER A 68 2.42 31.87 22.30
C SER A 68 2.58 30.73 23.30
N GLU A 69 2.82 31.08 24.57
CA GLU A 69 2.91 30.07 25.65
C GLU A 69 1.58 29.34 25.85
N GLU A 70 0.47 30.04 25.63
CA GLU A 70 -0.88 29.45 25.64
C GLU A 70 -1.03 28.38 24.53
N GLU A 71 -0.67 28.70 23.28
CA GLU A 71 -0.71 27.74 22.17
C GLU A 71 0.19 26.52 22.42
N LYS A 72 1.39 26.73 22.99
CA LYS A 72 2.26 25.61 23.40
C LYS A 72 1.57 24.72 24.42
N GLN A 73 0.98 25.31 25.45
CA GLN A 73 0.35 24.55 26.53
C GLN A 73 -0.88 23.77 26.04
N GLU A 74 -1.65 24.30 25.08
CA GLU A 74 -2.76 23.57 24.46
C GLU A 74 -2.29 22.29 23.75
N VAL A 75 -1.18 22.37 23.01
CA VAL A 75 -0.57 21.19 22.35
C VAL A 75 -0.09 20.18 23.39
N ILE A 76 0.55 20.63 24.48
CA ILE A 76 0.99 19.74 25.57
C ILE A 76 -0.20 19.04 26.24
N ASN A 77 -1.27 19.75 26.55
CA ASN A 77 -2.47 19.16 27.15
C ASN A 77 -3.12 18.12 26.22
N ALA A 78 -3.15 18.40 24.91
CA ALA A 78 -3.62 17.44 23.92
C ALA A 78 -2.73 16.21 23.83
N LEU A 79 -1.40 16.39 23.88
CA LEU A 79 -0.43 15.29 23.90
C LEU A 79 -0.64 14.37 25.10
N GLU A 80 -0.83 14.92 26.31
CA GLU A 80 -1.07 14.13 27.51
C GLU A 80 -2.34 13.28 27.40
N LYS A 81 -3.39 13.82 26.77
CA LYS A 81 -4.61 13.05 26.46
C LYS A 81 -4.32 11.91 25.47
N VAL A 82 -3.61 12.20 24.38
CA VAL A 82 -3.21 11.19 23.39
C VAL A 82 -2.33 10.10 24.04
N PHE A 83 -1.40 10.48 24.92
CA PHE A 83 -0.55 9.52 25.64
C PHE A 83 -1.39 8.52 26.41
N LYS A 84 -2.44 9.00 27.11
CA LYS A 84 -3.31 8.11 27.87
C LYS A 84 -4.10 7.17 26.97
N GLU A 85 -4.58 7.66 25.83
CA GLU A 85 -5.33 6.85 24.85
C GLU A 85 -4.45 5.80 24.15
N GLN A 86 -3.15 6.09 23.99
CA GLN A 86 -2.21 5.30 23.19
C GLN A 86 -1.15 4.56 24.02
N GLU A 87 -1.30 4.49 25.34
CA GLU A 87 -0.29 3.94 26.24
C GLU A 87 0.03 2.45 26.01
N ASP A 88 -0.86 1.69 25.36
CA ASP A 88 -0.63 0.29 24.98
C ASP A 88 -0.68 0.06 23.46
N ALA A 89 -0.54 1.12 22.66
CA ALA A 89 -0.70 1.08 21.21
C ALA A 89 0.63 0.82 20.45
N PHE A 90 1.68 0.35 21.14
CA PHE A 90 3.00 0.15 20.55
C PHE A 90 3.63 -1.20 20.94
N GLY A 91 4.15 -1.93 19.95
CA GLY A 91 4.91 -3.17 20.12
C GLY A 91 6.44 -2.96 20.02
N SER A 92 7.24 -3.96 20.41
CA SER A 92 8.71 -3.89 20.50
C SER A 92 9.46 -3.59 19.19
N PHE A 93 8.78 -3.65 18.05
CA PHE A 93 9.31 -3.31 16.72
C PHE A 93 9.13 -1.83 16.34
N HIS A 94 8.46 -1.05 17.18
CA HIS A 94 8.46 0.40 17.04
C HIS A 94 9.75 0.95 17.62
N THR A 95 10.28 1.95 16.93
CA THR A 95 11.34 2.82 17.41
C THR A 95 10.75 3.99 18.20
N TYR A 96 11.59 4.71 18.92
CA TYR A 96 11.18 5.95 19.58
C TYR A 96 10.69 6.98 18.55
N GLN A 97 11.27 7.01 17.35
CA GLN A 97 10.83 7.90 16.29
C GLN A 97 9.45 7.50 15.75
N ASP A 98 9.18 6.20 15.56
CA ASP A 98 7.86 5.73 15.13
C ASP A 98 6.75 6.18 16.08
N VAL A 99 7.03 6.17 17.40
CA VAL A 99 6.09 6.65 18.42
C VAL A 99 5.82 8.16 18.23
N VAL A 100 6.86 8.98 18.10
CA VAL A 100 6.71 10.42 17.89
C VAL A 100 5.94 10.74 16.62
N ASP A 101 6.23 10.04 15.51
CA ASP A 101 5.55 10.27 14.25
C ASP A 101 4.07 9.85 14.32
N GLN A 102 3.76 8.74 15.00
CA GLN A 102 2.37 8.34 15.23
C GLN A 102 1.61 9.35 16.11
N LEU A 103 2.26 9.94 17.11
CA LEU A 103 1.67 10.98 17.96
C LEU A 103 1.33 12.24 17.17
N LYS A 104 2.17 12.64 16.20
CA LYS A 104 1.89 13.79 15.32
C LYS A 104 0.60 13.61 14.54
N VAL A 105 0.36 12.41 14.01
CA VAL A 105 -0.88 12.09 13.28
C VAL A 105 -2.12 12.35 14.14
N TYR A 106 -2.09 11.96 15.41
CA TYR A 106 -3.21 12.18 16.33
C TYR A 106 -3.42 13.67 16.69
N LEU A 107 -2.37 14.47 16.69
CA LEU A 107 -2.46 15.91 16.94
C LEU A 107 -2.93 16.69 15.70
N GLU A 108 -2.44 16.34 14.51
CA GLU A 108 -2.82 16.97 13.24
C GLU A 108 -4.35 16.96 13.05
N ASP A 109 -4.99 15.85 13.39
CA ASP A 109 -6.46 15.68 13.31
C ASP A 109 -7.24 16.56 14.27
N ASN A 110 -6.62 16.99 15.37
CA ASN A 110 -7.19 17.94 16.32
C ASN A 110 -6.89 19.40 15.92
N GLY A 111 -6.32 19.63 14.74
CA GLY A 111 -6.07 20.96 14.18
C GLY A 111 -4.80 21.64 14.68
N PHE A 112 -3.95 20.93 15.42
CA PHE A 112 -2.69 21.47 15.92
C PHE A 112 -1.67 21.63 14.79
N LYS A 113 -0.92 22.75 14.82
CA LYS A 113 0.08 23.12 13.82
C LYS A 113 1.50 23.06 14.42
N TYR A 114 2.50 23.29 13.57
CA TYR A 114 3.91 23.36 13.95
C TYR A 114 4.44 22.06 14.56
N LEU A 115 3.87 20.91 14.16
CA LEU A 115 4.26 19.60 14.69
C LEU A 115 5.65 19.16 14.22
N GLU A 116 6.26 19.84 13.25
CA GLU A 116 7.67 19.70 12.88
C GLU A 116 8.62 20.03 14.04
N TYR A 117 8.15 20.81 15.03
CA TYR A 117 8.90 21.11 16.25
C TYR A 117 8.72 20.04 17.34
N LEU A 118 7.79 19.08 17.18
CA LEU A 118 7.63 17.93 18.05
C LEU A 118 8.65 16.85 17.68
N LYS A 119 9.73 16.74 18.46
CA LYS A 119 10.88 15.88 18.13
C LYS A 119 11.48 15.23 19.36
N LEU A 120 12.13 14.09 19.20
CA LEU A 120 12.91 13.48 20.28
C LEU A 120 13.95 14.47 20.82
N THR A 121 14.07 14.54 22.14
CA THR A 121 15.08 15.38 22.81
C THR A 121 16.50 14.96 22.41
N ASN A 122 16.74 13.65 22.26
CA ASN A 122 17.99 13.11 21.73
C ASN A 122 17.73 12.39 20.39
N GLN A 123 18.23 12.97 19.29
CA GLN A 123 18.07 12.43 17.95
C GLN A 123 18.86 11.13 17.73
N GLU A 124 19.89 10.85 18.52
CA GLU A 124 20.62 9.57 18.45
C GLU A 124 19.76 8.38 18.89
N GLN A 125 18.65 8.64 19.60
CA GLN A 125 17.72 7.61 20.07
C GLN A 125 16.63 7.26 19.05
N MET A 126 16.59 7.93 17.89
CA MET A 126 15.53 7.74 16.89
C MET A 126 15.32 6.28 16.49
N LEU A 127 16.39 5.50 16.38
CA LEU A 127 16.36 4.11 15.92
C LEU A 127 16.31 3.10 17.08
N ILE A 128 16.18 3.55 18.33
CA ILE A 128 16.05 2.66 19.48
C ILE A 128 14.67 2.04 19.45
N ASN A 129 14.61 0.72 19.33
CA ASN A 129 13.39 -0.05 19.47
C ASN A 129 12.88 -0.05 20.92
N LEU A 130 11.56 -0.09 21.08
CA LEU A 130 10.94 -0.26 22.38
C LEU A 130 11.33 -1.61 23.00
N LYS A 131 11.69 -1.58 24.27
CA LYS A 131 11.92 -2.77 25.11
C LYS A 131 10.57 -3.37 25.50
N VAL A 132 10.48 -4.69 25.48
CA VAL A 132 9.30 -5.41 25.98
C VAL A 132 9.05 -5.05 27.44
N ASP A 133 7.83 -4.62 27.75
CA ASP A 133 7.39 -4.27 29.09
C ASP A 133 5.96 -4.78 29.33
N LYS A 134 5.86 -6.00 29.86
CA LYS A 134 4.58 -6.65 30.19
C LYS A 134 4.17 -6.45 31.65
N GLU A 135 5.11 -5.97 32.47
CA GLU A 135 4.96 -5.88 33.92
C GLU A 135 4.87 -4.41 34.38
N HIS A 136 4.64 -3.49 33.44
CA HIS A 136 4.47 -2.05 33.66
C HIS A 136 5.65 -1.42 34.43
N LYS A 137 6.87 -1.84 34.09
CA LYS A 137 8.13 -1.39 34.71
C LYS A 137 8.60 -0.04 34.19
N LYS A 138 7.88 0.58 33.25
CA LYS A 138 8.20 1.87 32.64
C LYS A 138 9.56 1.86 31.92
N LEU A 139 9.85 0.78 31.17
CA LEU A 139 11.17 0.56 30.56
C LEU A 139 11.48 1.47 29.36
N ASN A 140 10.49 2.18 28.85
CA ASN A 140 10.55 2.95 27.60
C ASN A 140 10.25 4.43 27.84
N GLU A 141 11.22 5.19 28.35
CA GLU A 141 11.06 6.63 28.54
C GLU A 141 11.44 7.39 27.25
N ILE A 142 10.45 7.98 26.59
CA ILE A 142 10.61 8.71 25.34
C ILE A 142 10.54 10.20 25.65
N SER A 143 11.70 10.85 25.72
CA SER A 143 11.79 12.30 25.93
C SER A 143 11.55 13.05 24.61
N ILE A 144 10.58 13.94 24.60
CA ILE A 144 10.13 14.71 23.43
C ILE A 144 10.22 16.20 23.77
N ASN A 145 10.73 16.99 22.85
CA ASN A 145 10.69 18.45 22.90
C ASN A 145 9.59 18.96 21.96
N TYR A 146 8.88 19.99 22.40
CA TYR A 146 8.04 20.86 21.58
C TYR A 146 8.43 22.31 21.88
N PHE A 147 9.15 22.96 20.96
CA PHE A 147 9.86 24.22 21.24
C PHE A 147 10.76 24.10 22.49
N ASP A 148 10.54 24.96 23.49
CA ASP A 148 11.22 24.98 24.79
C ASP A 148 10.62 24.01 25.82
N LYS A 149 9.47 23.40 25.53
CA LYS A 149 8.81 22.43 26.42
C LYS A 149 9.40 21.04 26.23
N LYS A 150 9.72 20.39 27.34
CA LYS A 150 10.12 18.98 27.38
C LYS A 150 9.03 18.16 28.06
N ILE A 151 8.63 17.07 27.42
CA ILE A 151 7.66 16.10 27.94
C ILE A 151 8.22 14.68 27.80
N ILE A 152 7.67 13.75 28.58
CA ILE A 152 8.06 12.34 28.54
C ILE A 152 6.82 11.50 28.31
N PHE A 153 6.86 10.67 27.28
CA PHE A 153 5.89 9.61 27.08
C PHE A 153 6.51 8.28 27.47
N THR A 154 5.77 7.48 28.24
CA THR A 154 6.17 6.13 28.61
C THR A 154 5.02 5.18 28.28
N PRO A 155 5.12 4.37 27.21
CA PRO A 155 4.16 3.30 26.96
C PRO A 155 4.00 2.43 28.21
N ASN A 156 2.75 2.13 28.56
CA ASN A 156 2.39 1.32 29.72
C ASN A 156 2.60 -0.18 29.47
N THR A 157 2.25 -0.65 28.27
CA THR A 157 2.49 -2.03 27.83
C THR A 157 3.20 -2.03 26.49
N VAL A 158 4.29 -2.79 26.40
CA VAL A 158 4.97 -3.08 25.13
C VAL A 158 5.10 -4.59 24.98
N LEU A 159 4.37 -5.17 24.03
CA LEU A 159 4.43 -6.59 23.73
C LEU A 159 5.47 -6.88 22.64
N GLU A 160 5.99 -8.11 22.68
CA GLU A 160 6.94 -8.57 21.66
C GLU A 160 6.24 -8.72 20.31
N ASN A 161 6.68 -7.95 19.31
CA ASN A 161 6.18 -8.00 17.91
C ASN A 161 4.66 -7.82 17.75
N LYS A 162 3.96 -7.24 18.73
CA LYS A 162 2.49 -7.19 18.74
C LYS A 162 1.93 -5.96 19.45
N VAL A 163 0.74 -5.56 19.02
CA VAL A 163 -0.21 -4.68 19.71
C VAL A 163 -1.54 -5.44 19.81
N GLN A 164 -2.23 -5.32 20.94
CA GLN A 164 -3.51 -6.00 21.15
C GLN A 164 -4.68 -5.11 20.77
N ASP A 165 -5.73 -5.74 20.24
CA ASP A 165 -7.02 -5.08 20.08
C ASP A 165 -7.60 -4.71 21.45
N LYS A 166 -8.27 -3.57 21.48
CA LYS A 166 -9.18 -3.22 22.57
C LYS A 166 -10.53 -2.86 21.98
N TYR A 167 -11.58 -3.35 22.60
CA TYR A 167 -12.96 -3.06 22.22
C TYR A 167 -13.68 -2.32 23.35
N ASN A 168 -14.75 -1.62 23.01
CA ASN A 168 -15.72 -1.12 23.99
C ASN A 168 -16.40 -2.29 24.74
N SER A 169 -17.20 -1.97 25.77
CA SER A 169 -17.92 -2.96 26.59
C SER A 169 -18.91 -3.82 25.80
N ASN A 170 -19.49 -3.27 24.73
CA ASN A 170 -20.44 -3.97 23.85
C ASN A 170 -19.74 -4.85 22.81
N ASN A 171 -18.41 -4.82 22.78
CA ASN A 171 -17.57 -5.65 21.95
C ASN A 171 -17.78 -5.48 20.43
N ASN A 172 -18.20 -4.28 20.00
CA ASN A 172 -18.53 -3.97 18.61
C ASN A 172 -17.84 -2.69 18.09
N GLU A 173 -17.21 -1.90 18.96
CA GLU A 173 -16.38 -0.77 18.55
C GLU A 173 -14.93 -1.07 18.91
N LEU A 174 -14.07 -1.12 17.90
CA LEU A 174 -12.62 -1.25 18.07
C LEU A 174 -12.08 0.12 18.51
N ILE A 175 -11.55 0.20 19.72
CA ILE A 175 -11.00 1.43 20.30
C ILE A 175 -9.48 1.53 20.16
N GLN A 176 -8.79 0.39 20.04
CA GLN A 176 -7.37 0.30 19.72
C GLN A 176 -7.17 -0.82 18.71
N ILE A 177 -6.51 -0.54 17.59
CA ILE A 177 -6.21 -1.52 16.56
C ILE A 177 -5.06 -2.42 17.03
N GLY A 178 -5.29 -3.73 17.03
CA GLY A 178 -4.29 -4.75 17.19
C GLY A 178 -3.59 -5.07 15.88
N TYR A 179 -2.30 -5.35 15.97
CA TYR A 179 -1.48 -5.68 14.81
C TYR A 179 -0.21 -6.39 15.24
N GLU A 180 0.40 -7.14 14.34
CA GLU A 180 1.57 -7.96 14.61
C GLU A 180 2.59 -7.88 13.47
N LEU A 181 3.87 -7.93 13.84
CA LEU A 181 4.98 -8.06 12.91
C LEU A 181 5.20 -9.55 12.61
N GLN A 182 4.94 -9.96 11.37
CA GLN A 182 5.29 -11.32 10.91
C GLN A 182 6.66 -11.28 10.23
N ARG A 183 7.68 -11.67 10.99
CA ARG A 183 9.11 -11.50 10.63
C ARG A 183 9.49 -12.12 9.30
N THR A 184 8.90 -13.26 8.95
CA THR A 184 9.21 -13.99 7.71
C THR A 184 8.85 -13.20 6.46
N LEU A 185 7.77 -12.43 6.52
CA LEU A 185 7.24 -11.65 5.39
C LEU A 185 7.61 -10.17 5.50
N ASN A 186 8.22 -9.76 6.62
CA ASN A 186 8.45 -8.36 6.98
C ASN A 186 7.18 -7.50 6.83
N ASN A 187 6.02 -8.10 7.12
CA ASN A 187 4.72 -7.46 7.08
C ASN A 187 4.28 -7.10 8.51
N ILE A 188 3.57 -5.99 8.62
CA ILE A 188 2.92 -5.59 9.86
C ILE A 188 1.43 -5.58 9.55
N LYS A 189 0.79 -6.64 10.00
CA LYS A 189 -0.57 -7.04 9.64
C LYS A 189 -1.52 -6.74 10.79
N LEU A 190 -2.70 -6.22 10.48
CA LEU A 190 -3.79 -6.09 11.44
C LEU A 190 -4.31 -7.45 11.89
N THR A 191 -4.73 -7.55 13.14
CA THR A 191 -5.51 -8.69 13.60
C THR A 191 -6.87 -8.72 12.89
N ASN A 192 -7.42 -9.92 12.67
CA ASN A 192 -8.80 -10.05 12.20
C ASN A 192 -9.73 -9.44 13.25
N VAL A 193 -10.51 -8.43 12.86
CA VAL A 193 -11.45 -7.78 13.75
C VAL A 193 -12.63 -8.70 14.05
N LYS A 194 -13.39 -8.38 15.10
CA LYS A 194 -14.59 -9.15 15.39
C LYS A 194 -15.61 -8.95 14.27
N ASP A 195 -16.30 -10.02 13.88
CA ASP A 195 -17.33 -10.01 12.84
C ASP A 195 -18.47 -9.00 13.07
N THR A 196 -18.68 -8.61 14.33
CA THR A 196 -19.66 -7.63 14.81
C THR A 196 -19.13 -6.19 14.87
N THR A 197 -17.91 -5.94 14.40
CA THR A 197 -17.29 -4.61 14.42
C THR A 197 -18.09 -3.63 13.55
N ILE A 198 -18.52 -2.52 14.14
CA ILE A 198 -19.27 -1.45 13.45
C ILE A 198 -18.49 -0.14 13.36
N LYS A 199 -17.34 -0.05 14.05
CA LYS A 199 -16.54 1.16 14.13
C LYS A 199 -15.10 0.83 14.45
N VAL A 200 -14.19 1.55 13.80
CA VAL A 200 -12.74 1.48 14.04
C VAL A 200 -12.19 2.84 14.45
N PRO A 201 -10.95 2.92 14.97
CA PRO A 201 -10.28 4.19 15.18
C PRO A 201 -10.12 4.94 13.85
N LYS A 202 -10.11 6.29 13.91
CA LYS A 202 -10.00 7.14 12.71
C LYS A 202 -8.70 6.94 11.94
N HIS A 203 -7.63 6.58 12.64
CA HIS A 203 -6.31 6.42 12.07
C HIS A 203 -5.91 4.97 12.01
N LEU A 204 -5.39 4.59 10.85
CA LEU A 204 -4.60 3.40 10.70
C LEU A 204 -3.17 3.68 11.21
N PRO A 205 -2.57 2.80 12.06
CA PRO A 205 -1.20 3.01 12.51
C PRO A 205 -0.21 3.06 11.34
N LEU A 206 0.79 3.94 11.40
CA LEU A 206 1.66 4.28 10.28
C LEU A 206 2.49 3.10 9.76
N LYS A 207 2.90 2.18 10.64
CA LYS A 207 3.75 1.03 10.27
C LYS A 207 2.98 -0.10 9.58
N ILE A 208 1.65 -0.04 9.55
CA ILE A 208 0.83 -1.08 8.92
C ILE A 208 1.08 -1.09 7.41
N ASN A 209 1.29 -2.29 6.88
CA ASN A 209 1.43 -2.50 5.44
C ASN A 209 0.61 -3.68 4.91
N SER A 210 -0.18 -4.34 5.76
CA SER A 210 -1.08 -5.45 5.38
C SER A 210 -2.41 -5.31 6.10
N LEU A 211 -3.50 -5.42 5.33
CA LEU A 211 -4.87 -5.59 5.83
C LEU A 211 -5.38 -7.00 5.55
N ASP A 212 -4.47 -7.97 5.41
CA ASP A 212 -4.85 -9.34 5.06
C ASP A 212 -5.86 -9.87 6.09
N GLU A 213 -6.95 -10.46 5.62
CA GLU A 213 -8.00 -11.07 6.44
C GLU A 213 -8.59 -10.16 7.55
N THR A 214 -8.36 -8.84 7.50
CA THR A 214 -8.69 -7.94 8.62
C THR A 214 -10.19 -7.85 8.87
N PHE A 215 -11.02 -7.89 7.82
CA PHE A 215 -12.48 -7.83 7.88
C PHE A 215 -13.11 -9.09 7.30
N LYS A 216 -12.39 -10.21 7.37
CA LYS A 216 -12.90 -11.50 6.95
C LYS A 216 -14.10 -11.90 7.82
N ASP A 217 -15.14 -12.45 7.19
CA ASP A 217 -16.40 -12.86 7.81
C ASP A 217 -17.20 -11.70 8.45
N LEU A 218 -16.91 -10.44 8.12
CA LEU A 218 -17.58 -9.27 8.69
C LEU A 218 -19.10 -9.30 8.39
N LYS A 219 -19.90 -9.13 9.45
CA LYS A 219 -21.38 -9.13 9.37
C LYS A 219 -21.96 -7.75 9.12
N SER A 220 -21.23 -6.70 9.49
CA SER A 220 -21.64 -5.31 9.34
C SER A 220 -21.64 -4.87 7.87
N GLU A 221 -22.65 -4.11 7.47
CA GLU A 221 -22.73 -3.51 6.13
C GLU A 221 -21.72 -2.37 5.94
N LYS A 222 -21.45 -1.65 7.03
CA LYS A 222 -20.54 -0.51 7.11
C LYS A 222 -19.78 -0.52 8.44
N ILE A 223 -18.62 0.10 8.43
CA ILE A 223 -17.75 0.36 9.57
C ILE A 223 -17.49 1.86 9.62
N ASP A 224 -17.94 2.49 10.70
CA ASP A 224 -17.69 3.91 10.95
C ASP A 224 -16.18 4.19 11.06
N ASN A 225 -15.74 5.28 10.42
CA ASN A 225 -14.36 5.77 10.28
C ASN A 225 -13.46 4.99 9.32
N LEU A 226 -13.92 3.90 8.71
CA LEU A 226 -13.09 3.14 7.77
C LEU A 226 -12.66 3.97 6.55
N GLU A 227 -13.53 4.90 6.12
CA GLU A 227 -13.28 5.83 5.01
C GLU A 227 -12.17 6.84 5.29
N LYS A 228 -11.78 7.01 6.56
CA LYS A 228 -10.75 7.97 7.01
C LYS A 228 -9.35 7.38 7.05
N TRP A 229 -9.23 6.07 6.89
CA TRP A 229 -7.93 5.41 6.92
C TRP A 229 -7.04 5.88 5.76
N ASN A 230 -5.84 6.35 6.10
CA ASN A 230 -4.78 6.57 5.12
C ASN A 230 -4.11 5.22 4.80
N THR A 231 -4.47 4.64 3.66
CA THR A 231 -4.00 3.31 3.24
C THR A 231 -2.74 3.35 2.36
N LYS A 232 -2.07 4.51 2.23
CA LYS A 232 -0.91 4.66 1.33
C LYS A 232 0.23 3.68 1.60
N ASN A 233 0.38 3.19 2.84
CA ASN A 233 1.42 2.23 3.21
C ASN A 233 1.03 0.77 2.97
N ILE A 234 -0.23 0.49 2.63
CA ILE A 234 -0.74 -0.87 2.42
C ILE A 234 -0.17 -1.46 1.13
N LYS A 235 0.28 -2.71 1.25
CA LYS A 235 0.83 -3.53 0.17
C LYS A 235 0.02 -4.80 -0.07
N PHE A 236 -0.66 -5.30 0.95
CA PHE A 236 -1.38 -6.57 0.91
C PHE A 236 -2.82 -6.38 1.39
N LEU A 237 -3.76 -6.84 0.56
CA LEU A 237 -5.20 -6.81 0.79
C LEU A 237 -5.80 -8.24 0.65
N THR A 238 -5.00 -9.26 0.92
CA THR A 238 -5.37 -10.65 0.69
C THR A 238 -6.51 -11.02 1.62
N LYS A 239 -7.65 -11.46 1.06
CA LYS A 239 -8.86 -11.86 1.81
C LYS A 239 -9.41 -10.78 2.76
N THR A 240 -9.10 -9.49 2.55
CA THR A 240 -9.46 -8.43 3.50
C THR A 240 -10.94 -8.42 3.87
N PHE A 241 -11.84 -8.62 2.90
CA PHE A 241 -13.30 -8.71 3.08
C PHE A 241 -13.85 -10.08 2.63
N GLU A 242 -13.03 -11.14 2.69
CA GLU A 242 -13.48 -12.50 2.35
C GLU A 242 -14.70 -12.87 3.23
N GLU A 243 -15.76 -13.41 2.62
CA GLU A 243 -17.02 -13.79 3.25
C GLU A 243 -17.75 -12.65 4.01
N ALA A 244 -17.38 -11.38 3.79
CA ALA A 244 -18.06 -10.21 4.35
C ALA A 244 -19.41 -9.95 3.63
N LYS A 245 -20.35 -10.90 3.75
CA LYS A 245 -21.54 -11.03 2.90
C LYS A 245 -22.42 -9.78 2.82
N ASN A 246 -22.46 -8.99 3.89
CA ASN A 246 -23.28 -7.79 3.96
C ASN A 246 -22.54 -6.50 3.62
N PHE A 247 -21.20 -6.52 3.58
CA PHE A 247 -20.39 -5.32 3.42
C PHE A 247 -20.63 -4.66 2.06
N ASN A 248 -20.97 -3.38 2.07
CA ASN A 248 -21.18 -2.60 0.84
C ASN A 248 -20.86 -1.10 1.03
N GLN A 249 -20.03 -0.76 2.02
CA GLN A 249 -19.57 0.61 2.21
C GLN A 249 -18.57 1.00 1.12
N SER A 250 -18.67 2.24 0.62
CA SER A 250 -17.67 2.79 -0.30
C SER A 250 -16.31 2.92 0.37
N ILE A 251 -15.27 2.43 -0.31
CA ILE A 251 -13.86 2.49 0.08
C ILE A 251 -13.02 3.17 -1.00
N ASN A 252 -13.64 4.02 -1.82
CA ASN A 252 -12.97 4.74 -2.91
C ASN A 252 -11.93 5.76 -2.43
N SER A 253 -11.98 6.14 -1.15
CA SER A 253 -10.98 7.01 -0.53
C SER A 253 -9.66 6.30 -0.24
N TRP A 254 -9.61 4.96 -0.31
CA TRP A 254 -8.38 4.22 -0.08
C TRP A 254 -7.37 4.48 -1.20
N ASP A 255 -6.17 4.90 -0.82
CA ASP A 255 -4.99 4.92 -1.70
C ASP A 255 -4.44 3.49 -1.79
N VAL A 256 -4.62 2.85 -2.94
CA VAL A 256 -4.11 1.50 -3.24
C VAL A 256 -2.90 1.49 -4.17
N SER A 257 -2.28 2.67 -4.42
CA SER A 257 -1.17 2.82 -5.37
C SER A 257 0.11 2.07 -5.00
N ASN A 258 0.19 1.52 -3.78
CA ASN A 258 1.29 0.68 -3.29
C ASN A 258 0.90 -0.79 -3.10
N VAL A 259 -0.35 -1.16 -3.38
CA VAL A 259 -0.84 -2.53 -3.25
C VAL A 259 -0.24 -3.42 -4.33
N ILE A 260 0.21 -4.60 -3.90
CA ILE A 260 0.85 -5.63 -4.72
C ILE A 260 -0.08 -6.84 -4.84
N ASP A 261 -0.79 -7.19 -3.77
CA ASP A 261 -1.64 -8.39 -3.72
C ASP A 261 -3.07 -8.04 -3.31
N MET A 262 -4.04 -8.41 -4.16
CA MET A 262 -5.49 -8.29 -3.91
C MET A 262 -6.20 -9.65 -3.95
N THR A 263 -5.45 -10.74 -3.75
CA THR A 263 -5.98 -12.11 -3.81
C THR A 263 -7.19 -12.27 -2.89
N GLU A 264 -8.33 -12.65 -3.46
CA GLU A 264 -9.57 -12.96 -2.76
C GLU A 264 -10.11 -11.81 -1.88
N MET A 265 -9.73 -10.55 -2.16
CA MET A 265 -10.07 -9.39 -1.33
C MET A 265 -11.57 -9.29 -1.00
N PHE A 266 -12.45 -9.58 -1.97
CA PHE A 266 -13.92 -9.57 -1.82
C PHE A 266 -14.56 -10.93 -2.11
N ALA A 267 -13.79 -12.03 -2.02
CA ALA A 267 -14.35 -13.36 -2.25
C ALA A 267 -15.52 -13.62 -1.29
N GLY A 268 -16.70 -14.00 -1.79
CA GLY A 268 -17.90 -14.24 -0.98
C GLY A 268 -18.57 -12.99 -0.41
N ALA A 269 -18.10 -11.78 -0.72
CA ALA A 269 -18.73 -10.51 -0.31
C ALA A 269 -20.00 -10.25 -1.13
N ALA A 270 -21.03 -11.06 -0.91
CA ALA A 270 -22.18 -11.23 -1.78
C ALA A 270 -22.94 -9.93 -2.15
N LYS A 271 -22.97 -8.93 -1.25
CA LYS A 271 -23.63 -7.63 -1.48
C LYS A 271 -22.70 -6.52 -1.98
N PHE A 272 -21.40 -6.73 -2.02
CA PHE A 272 -20.44 -5.70 -2.39
C PHE A 272 -20.62 -5.29 -3.86
N ASN A 273 -20.92 -4.01 -4.10
CA ASN A 273 -21.18 -3.46 -5.43
C ASN A 273 -20.81 -1.97 -5.50
N GLN A 274 -19.57 -1.63 -5.12
CA GLN A 274 -19.08 -0.26 -5.16
C GLN A 274 -18.31 0.01 -6.44
N ASP A 275 -18.44 1.23 -6.99
CA ASP A 275 -17.49 1.75 -7.98
C ASP A 275 -16.09 1.74 -7.36
N LEU A 276 -15.07 1.26 -8.07
CA LEU A 276 -13.66 1.21 -7.63
C LEU A 276 -12.72 1.85 -8.66
N ASN A 277 -13.27 2.67 -9.56
CA ASN A 277 -12.58 3.18 -10.74
C ASN A 277 -11.53 4.25 -10.42
N SER A 278 -11.50 4.77 -9.19
CA SER A 278 -10.49 5.72 -8.70
C SER A 278 -9.19 5.05 -8.23
N TRP A 279 -9.18 3.72 -8.09
CA TRP A 279 -8.02 2.98 -7.61
C TRP A 279 -6.90 2.91 -8.65
N ASP A 280 -5.68 3.26 -8.23
CA ASP A 280 -4.46 3.02 -9.01
C ASP A 280 -3.95 1.60 -8.75
N THR A 281 -4.29 0.68 -9.64
CA THR A 281 -3.88 -0.74 -9.56
C THR A 281 -2.54 -1.04 -10.24
N SER A 282 -1.77 -0.03 -10.64
CA SER A 282 -0.60 -0.20 -11.53
C SER A 282 0.56 -1.02 -10.96
N LYS A 283 0.54 -1.36 -9.67
CA LYS A 283 1.52 -2.22 -9.00
C LYS A 283 0.98 -3.60 -8.61
N VAL A 284 -0.30 -3.85 -8.79
CA VAL A 284 -0.94 -5.11 -8.40
C VAL A 284 -0.40 -6.24 -9.30
N GLN A 285 0.01 -7.33 -8.69
CA GLN A 285 0.56 -8.53 -9.35
C GLN A 285 -0.45 -9.68 -9.37
N SER A 286 -1.24 -9.84 -8.30
CA SER A 286 -2.30 -10.87 -8.22
C SER A 286 -3.66 -10.24 -7.98
N MET A 287 -4.64 -10.65 -8.80
CA MET A 287 -6.08 -10.40 -8.61
C MET A 287 -6.88 -11.72 -8.53
N LYS A 288 -6.20 -12.82 -8.21
CA LYS A 288 -6.81 -14.15 -8.09
C LYS A 288 -8.00 -14.11 -7.16
N GLY A 289 -9.15 -14.56 -7.63
CA GLY A 289 -10.38 -14.70 -6.85
C GLY A 289 -10.93 -13.40 -6.26
N MET A 290 -10.47 -12.23 -6.71
CA MET A 290 -10.76 -10.95 -6.05
C MET A 290 -12.26 -10.72 -5.80
N PHE A 291 -13.13 -11.14 -6.72
CA PHE A 291 -14.59 -11.06 -6.64
C PHE A 291 -15.26 -12.43 -6.77
N TRP A 292 -14.55 -13.51 -6.41
CA TRP A 292 -15.11 -14.87 -6.46
C TRP A 292 -16.37 -14.96 -5.58
N ASP A 293 -17.50 -15.38 -6.13
CA ASP A 293 -18.82 -15.44 -5.48
C ASP A 293 -19.31 -14.10 -4.88
N ALA A 294 -18.76 -12.96 -5.32
CA ALA A 294 -19.29 -11.63 -5.02
C ALA A 294 -20.53 -11.35 -5.90
N GLU A 295 -21.63 -12.03 -5.60
CA GLU A 295 -22.79 -12.17 -6.49
C GLU A 295 -23.34 -10.85 -7.06
N SER A 296 -23.37 -9.79 -6.24
CA SER A 296 -23.92 -8.48 -6.61
C SER A 296 -22.93 -7.58 -7.35
N PHE A 297 -21.65 -7.94 -7.42
CA PHE A 297 -20.62 -7.04 -7.91
C PHE A 297 -20.81 -6.69 -9.39
N ASN A 298 -20.98 -5.40 -9.65
CA ASN A 298 -20.99 -4.78 -10.98
C ASN A 298 -20.43 -3.35 -10.90
N GLY A 299 -19.50 -3.14 -9.97
CA GLY A 299 -18.82 -1.86 -9.75
C GLY A 299 -17.94 -1.49 -10.94
N ASN A 300 -17.80 -0.19 -11.22
CA ASN A 300 -16.93 0.27 -12.30
C ASN A 300 -15.45 0.02 -11.95
N ILE A 301 -14.76 -0.69 -12.83
CA ILE A 301 -13.32 -1.01 -12.77
C ILE A 301 -12.63 -0.79 -14.13
N THR A 302 -13.27 -0.02 -15.01
CA THR A 302 -12.86 0.12 -16.42
C THR A 302 -11.50 0.79 -16.61
N ASN A 303 -11.06 1.62 -15.65
CA ASN A 303 -9.79 2.34 -15.70
C ASN A 303 -8.63 1.62 -14.99
N TRP A 304 -8.83 0.43 -14.44
CA TRP A 304 -7.77 -0.30 -13.78
C TRP A 304 -6.60 -0.60 -14.73
N ASN A 305 -5.39 -0.41 -14.22
CA ASN A 305 -4.17 -0.81 -14.91
C ASN A 305 -3.79 -2.21 -14.43
N VAL A 306 -4.05 -3.21 -15.29
CA VAL A 306 -3.75 -4.63 -15.01
C VAL A 306 -2.48 -5.13 -15.72
N LYS A 307 -1.65 -4.23 -16.26
CA LYS A 307 -0.47 -4.61 -17.05
C LYS A 307 0.54 -5.46 -16.27
N THR A 308 0.60 -5.30 -14.96
CA THR A 308 1.52 -6.04 -14.08
C THR A 308 0.94 -7.34 -13.55
N VAL A 309 -0.37 -7.58 -13.73
CA VAL A 309 -1.06 -8.75 -13.20
C VAL A 309 -0.70 -9.98 -14.02
N ASP A 310 -0.29 -11.06 -13.34
CA ASP A 310 0.02 -12.35 -13.96
C ASP A 310 -1.04 -13.43 -13.65
N ASP A 311 -1.75 -13.33 -12.51
CA ASP A 311 -2.80 -14.27 -12.10
C ASP A 311 -4.18 -13.61 -11.93
N MET A 312 -5.15 -14.04 -12.76
CA MET A 312 -6.55 -13.64 -12.71
C MET A 312 -7.50 -14.84 -12.50
N GLN A 313 -6.98 -15.95 -11.96
CA GLN A 313 -7.78 -17.14 -11.68
C GLN A 313 -9.03 -16.81 -10.87
N ASN A 314 -10.18 -17.29 -11.32
CA ASN A 314 -11.49 -17.16 -10.65
C ASN A 314 -11.88 -15.71 -10.28
N MET A 315 -11.25 -14.69 -10.86
CA MET A 315 -11.43 -13.29 -10.43
C MET A 315 -12.89 -12.85 -10.33
N PHE A 316 -13.74 -13.25 -11.27
CA PHE A 316 -15.18 -12.96 -11.28
C PHE A 316 -16.04 -14.23 -11.21
N SER A 317 -15.46 -15.39 -10.90
CA SER A 317 -16.22 -16.65 -10.83
C SER A 317 -17.42 -16.47 -9.90
N GLY A 318 -18.63 -16.80 -10.32
CA GLY A 318 -19.85 -16.63 -9.51
C GLY A 318 -20.31 -15.19 -9.23
N ALA A 319 -19.65 -14.16 -9.78
CA ALA A 319 -20.13 -12.77 -9.75
C ALA A 319 -21.31 -12.60 -10.73
N LYS A 320 -22.50 -13.08 -10.32
CA LYS A 320 -23.68 -13.25 -11.18
C LYS A 320 -24.11 -11.99 -11.91
N ASN A 321 -23.97 -10.83 -11.30
CA ASN A 321 -24.40 -9.54 -11.86
C ASN A 321 -23.31 -8.79 -12.65
N PHE A 322 -22.09 -9.32 -12.69
CA PHE A 322 -20.97 -8.63 -13.32
C PHE A 322 -21.16 -8.52 -14.83
N ASN A 323 -21.17 -7.29 -15.37
CA ASN A 323 -21.31 -7.03 -16.79
C ASN A 323 -20.68 -5.68 -17.20
N ILE A 324 -19.35 -5.61 -17.11
CA ILE A 324 -18.57 -4.42 -17.44
C ILE A 324 -17.72 -4.66 -18.69
N ASP A 325 -17.62 -3.66 -19.56
CA ASP A 325 -16.71 -3.64 -20.71
C ASP A 325 -15.26 -3.48 -20.22
N LEU A 326 -14.41 -4.47 -20.48
CA LEU A 326 -13.02 -4.53 -20.01
C LEU A 326 -12.01 -4.46 -21.17
N ASP A 327 -12.45 -4.02 -22.34
CA ASP A 327 -11.65 -4.08 -23.58
C ASP A 327 -10.40 -3.18 -23.54
N LYS A 328 -10.36 -2.22 -22.60
CA LYS A 328 -9.22 -1.32 -22.36
C LYS A 328 -8.10 -1.93 -21.50
N TRP A 329 -8.35 -3.08 -20.87
CA TRP A 329 -7.35 -3.72 -20.01
C TRP A 329 -6.19 -4.29 -20.82
N ASN A 330 -4.97 -4.04 -20.34
CA ASN A 330 -3.77 -4.62 -20.93
C ASN A 330 -3.44 -5.95 -20.24
N THR A 331 -3.90 -7.06 -20.80
CA THR A 331 -3.72 -8.42 -20.25
C THR A 331 -2.44 -9.10 -20.72
N SER A 332 -1.51 -8.40 -21.38
CA SER A 332 -0.33 -9.00 -22.03
C SER A 332 0.65 -9.72 -21.10
N ASN A 333 0.47 -9.58 -19.79
CA ASN A 333 1.30 -10.22 -18.77
C ASN A 333 0.60 -11.38 -18.03
N VAL A 334 -0.70 -11.60 -18.28
CA VAL A 334 -1.49 -12.63 -17.61
C VAL A 334 -1.09 -14.02 -18.10
N GLU A 335 -0.79 -14.91 -17.16
CA GLU A 335 -0.41 -16.30 -17.39
C GLU A 335 -1.58 -17.26 -17.10
N SER A 336 -2.51 -16.91 -16.22
CA SER A 336 -3.67 -17.75 -15.88
C SER A 336 -4.99 -16.98 -15.84
N MET A 337 -5.97 -17.49 -16.59
CA MET A 337 -7.36 -17.00 -16.63
C MET A 337 -8.36 -18.10 -16.27
N GLU A 338 -7.89 -19.14 -15.58
CA GLU A 338 -8.73 -20.28 -15.21
C GLU A 338 -9.93 -19.85 -14.36
N GLY A 339 -11.12 -20.26 -14.79
CA GLY A 339 -12.40 -19.97 -14.13
C GLY A 339 -12.77 -18.49 -14.04
N MET A 340 -12.06 -17.58 -14.72
CA MET A 340 -12.20 -16.13 -14.51
C MET A 340 -13.64 -15.63 -14.60
N PHE A 341 -14.44 -16.17 -15.54
CA PHE A 341 -15.86 -15.86 -15.75
C PHE A 341 -16.76 -17.11 -15.62
N SER A 342 -16.34 -18.08 -14.83
CA SER A 342 -17.18 -19.26 -14.53
C SER A 342 -18.42 -18.81 -13.76
N ARG A 343 -19.61 -19.29 -14.12
CA ARG A 343 -20.89 -18.97 -13.47
C ARG A 343 -21.22 -17.46 -13.38
N THR A 344 -20.68 -16.62 -14.29
CA THR A 344 -21.05 -15.20 -14.41
C THR A 344 -22.30 -15.04 -15.28
N ASP A 345 -23.48 -15.11 -14.68
CA ASP A 345 -24.75 -15.19 -15.42
C ASP A 345 -25.00 -14.00 -16.36
N ALA A 346 -24.67 -12.77 -15.95
CA ALA A 346 -24.95 -11.55 -16.71
C ALA A 346 -23.82 -11.11 -17.67
N PHE A 347 -22.62 -11.68 -17.56
CA PHE A 347 -21.45 -11.14 -18.23
C PHE A 347 -21.54 -11.24 -19.75
N ASN A 348 -21.45 -10.09 -20.42
CA ASN A 348 -21.28 -9.98 -21.87
C ASN A 348 -20.47 -8.71 -22.23
N GLY A 349 -19.58 -8.29 -21.33
CA GLY A 349 -18.68 -7.15 -21.54
C GLY A 349 -17.65 -7.46 -22.62
N LYS A 350 -17.20 -6.43 -23.34
CA LYS A 350 -16.20 -6.61 -24.40
C LYS A 350 -14.83 -6.94 -23.80
N ILE A 351 -14.20 -7.96 -24.40
CA ILE A 351 -12.85 -8.45 -24.07
C ILE A 351 -12.10 -8.92 -25.33
N SER A 352 -12.63 -8.63 -26.51
CA SER A 352 -12.11 -9.14 -27.79
C SER A 352 -10.71 -8.61 -28.13
N ASN A 353 -10.30 -7.46 -27.56
CA ASN A 353 -8.97 -6.89 -27.79
C ASN A 353 -7.92 -7.31 -26.75
N TRP A 354 -8.24 -8.24 -25.85
CA TRP A 354 -7.26 -8.75 -24.89
C TRP A 354 -6.09 -9.46 -25.57
N ASN A 355 -4.90 -9.25 -25.01
CA ASN A 355 -3.70 -9.99 -25.40
C ASN A 355 -3.58 -11.23 -24.50
N THR A 356 -3.79 -12.41 -25.08
CA THR A 356 -3.74 -13.71 -24.39
C THR A 356 -2.47 -14.50 -24.70
N SER A 357 -1.50 -13.93 -25.42
CA SER A 357 -0.30 -14.62 -25.93
C SER A 357 0.63 -15.22 -24.87
N LYS A 358 0.41 -14.90 -23.58
CA LYS A 358 1.11 -15.50 -22.43
C LYS A 358 0.28 -16.48 -21.62
N VAL A 359 -1.02 -16.56 -21.87
CA VAL A 359 -1.93 -17.39 -21.07
C VAL A 359 -1.61 -18.87 -21.29
N ILE A 360 -1.43 -19.59 -20.19
CA ILE A 360 -1.11 -21.02 -20.13
C ILE A 360 -2.39 -21.83 -19.85
N SER A 361 -3.26 -21.34 -18.95
CA SER A 361 -4.51 -22.01 -18.54
C SER A 361 -5.73 -21.11 -18.73
N MET A 362 -6.74 -21.68 -19.38
CA MET A 362 -8.10 -21.14 -19.55
C MET A 362 -9.17 -22.18 -19.14
N LYS A 363 -8.83 -23.12 -18.25
CA LYS A 363 -9.79 -24.10 -17.73
C LYS A 363 -11.03 -23.40 -17.22
N GLN A 364 -12.22 -23.90 -17.57
CA GLN A 364 -13.50 -23.40 -17.06
C GLN A 364 -13.75 -21.89 -17.25
N MET A 365 -13.02 -21.20 -18.15
CA MET A 365 -13.03 -19.74 -18.23
C MET A 365 -14.43 -19.13 -18.33
N PHE A 366 -15.33 -19.76 -19.11
CA PHE A 366 -16.73 -19.37 -19.32
C PHE A 366 -17.71 -20.52 -19.03
N GLN A 367 -17.32 -21.47 -18.17
CA GLN A 367 -18.23 -22.54 -17.74
C GLN A 367 -19.50 -21.92 -17.14
N GLU A 368 -20.68 -22.33 -17.61
CA GLU A 368 -21.98 -21.84 -17.13
C GLU A 368 -22.18 -20.30 -17.21
N SER A 369 -21.41 -19.59 -18.03
CA SER A 369 -21.57 -18.17 -18.34
C SER A 369 -22.71 -17.93 -19.37
N LYS A 370 -23.94 -17.80 -18.86
CA LYS A 370 -25.18 -17.91 -19.66
C LYS A 370 -25.44 -16.78 -20.64
N SER A 371 -24.82 -15.61 -20.48
CA SER A 371 -25.09 -14.43 -21.32
C SER A 371 -23.95 -14.09 -22.28
N PHE A 372 -22.79 -14.73 -22.14
CA PHE A 372 -21.58 -14.33 -22.85
C PHE A 372 -21.60 -14.73 -24.34
N LYS A 373 -21.46 -13.74 -25.23
CA LYS A 373 -21.61 -13.89 -26.69
C LYS A 373 -20.57 -13.10 -27.51
N GLN A 374 -19.44 -12.72 -26.90
CA GLN A 374 -18.42 -11.96 -27.61
C GLN A 374 -17.63 -12.84 -28.59
N ASP A 375 -17.14 -12.23 -29.66
CA ASP A 375 -16.19 -12.85 -30.59
C ASP A 375 -14.79 -12.83 -29.98
N LEU A 376 -14.21 -14.01 -29.78
CA LEU A 376 -12.87 -14.23 -29.23
C LEU A 376 -11.89 -14.76 -30.28
N SER A 377 -12.27 -14.80 -31.56
CA SER A 377 -11.46 -15.37 -32.64
C SER A 377 -10.10 -14.66 -32.84
N SER A 378 -9.95 -13.43 -32.33
CA SER A 378 -8.73 -12.62 -32.35
C SER A 378 -7.69 -13.03 -31.30
N TRP A 379 -8.06 -13.80 -30.27
CA TRP A 379 -7.15 -14.14 -29.18
C TRP A 379 -6.03 -15.09 -29.63
N ASP A 380 -4.80 -14.75 -29.25
CA ASP A 380 -3.64 -15.62 -29.41
C ASP A 380 -3.60 -16.65 -28.27
N VAL A 381 -4.00 -17.88 -28.58
CA VAL A 381 -4.03 -19.01 -27.65
C VAL A 381 -2.94 -20.04 -27.93
N SER A 382 -1.89 -19.65 -28.67
CA SER A 382 -0.81 -20.56 -29.08
C SER A 382 -0.04 -21.19 -27.91
N LYS A 383 -0.02 -20.55 -26.73
CA LYS A 383 0.60 -21.06 -25.51
C LYS A 383 -0.35 -21.76 -24.54
N VAL A 384 -1.65 -21.76 -24.82
CA VAL A 384 -2.63 -22.40 -23.94
C VAL A 384 -2.41 -23.90 -24.00
N THR A 385 -2.17 -24.50 -22.84
CA THR A 385 -1.98 -25.95 -22.67
C THR A 385 -3.16 -26.60 -21.95
N HIS A 386 -4.04 -25.80 -21.36
CA HIS A 386 -5.19 -26.25 -20.59
C HIS A 386 -6.40 -25.37 -20.88
N ALA A 387 -7.49 -25.97 -21.35
CA ALA A 387 -8.74 -25.30 -21.69
C ALA A 387 -9.96 -26.21 -21.42
N GLU A 388 -9.81 -27.14 -20.49
CA GLU A 388 -10.84 -28.10 -20.14
C GLU A 388 -12.10 -27.38 -19.66
N MET A 389 -13.25 -27.76 -20.23
CA MET A 389 -14.56 -27.16 -19.91
C MET A 389 -14.61 -25.64 -20.16
N PHE A 390 -13.79 -25.11 -21.07
CA PHE A 390 -13.67 -23.68 -21.38
C PHE A 390 -15.01 -22.96 -21.44
N ARG A 391 -16.02 -23.58 -22.08
CA ARG A 391 -17.38 -23.01 -22.21
C ARG A 391 -18.49 -24.00 -21.87
N LYS A 392 -18.21 -24.98 -21.01
CA LYS A 392 -19.17 -26.03 -20.67
C LYS A 392 -20.50 -25.42 -20.20
N SER A 393 -21.61 -25.86 -20.78
CA SER A 393 -22.97 -25.33 -20.54
C SER A 393 -23.22 -23.89 -21.04
N SER A 394 -22.33 -23.34 -21.88
CA SER A 394 -22.44 -22.04 -22.55
C SER A 394 -22.28 -22.14 -24.07
N GLU A 395 -22.27 -23.35 -24.62
CA GLU A 395 -21.88 -23.65 -26.01
C GLU A 395 -22.80 -23.00 -27.04
N LYS A 396 -24.07 -22.81 -26.69
CA LYS A 396 -25.07 -22.15 -27.57
C LYS A 396 -24.81 -20.65 -27.75
N ASN A 397 -24.08 -20.02 -26.82
CA ASN A 397 -23.82 -18.59 -26.85
C ASN A 397 -22.43 -18.27 -27.41
N ILE A 398 -21.45 -19.11 -27.10
CA ILE A 398 -20.07 -18.99 -27.59
C ILE A 398 -19.91 -19.99 -28.74
N ILE A 399 -20.43 -19.65 -29.92
CA ILE A 399 -20.38 -20.53 -31.09
C ILE A 399 -18.94 -20.75 -31.59
N ASP A 400 -18.72 -21.81 -32.36
CA ASP A 400 -17.37 -22.21 -32.81
C ASP A 400 -16.65 -21.12 -33.61
N ASP A 401 -17.38 -20.31 -34.40
CA ASP A 401 -16.82 -19.18 -35.17
C ASP A 401 -16.26 -18.06 -34.28
N TYR A 402 -16.73 -17.98 -33.04
CA TYR A 402 -16.29 -16.99 -32.05
C TYR A 402 -15.18 -17.51 -31.15
N LEU A 403 -14.78 -18.78 -31.29
CA LEU A 403 -13.69 -19.33 -30.49
C LEU A 403 -12.33 -18.94 -31.06
N PRO A 404 -11.31 -18.74 -30.18
CA PRO A 404 -9.95 -18.67 -30.64
C PRO A 404 -9.48 -20.04 -31.16
N LYS A 405 -8.47 -20.01 -32.01
CA LYS A 405 -7.91 -21.22 -32.63
C LYS A 405 -7.00 -21.96 -31.66
N PHE A 406 -7.58 -22.69 -30.71
CA PHE A 406 -6.83 -23.50 -29.75
C PHE A 406 -5.94 -24.56 -30.43
N PRO A 407 -4.78 -24.90 -29.82
CA PRO A 407 -3.96 -26.02 -30.25
C PRO A 407 -4.76 -27.32 -30.38
N GLU A 408 -4.44 -28.11 -31.40
CA GLU A 408 -5.17 -29.35 -31.71
C GLU A 408 -5.17 -30.36 -30.56
N SER A 409 -4.09 -30.38 -29.76
CA SER A 409 -3.93 -31.23 -28.59
C SER A 409 -5.03 -31.03 -27.53
N ILE A 410 -5.62 -29.84 -27.45
CA ILE A 410 -6.61 -29.49 -26.41
C ILE A 410 -8.01 -29.18 -26.95
N ARG A 411 -8.21 -29.17 -28.28
CA ARG A 411 -9.52 -28.86 -28.87
C ARG A 411 -10.65 -29.79 -28.41
N LYS A 412 -10.33 -31.04 -28.08
CA LYS A 412 -11.32 -32.04 -27.62
C LYS A 412 -11.79 -31.83 -26.18
N THR A 413 -11.15 -30.95 -25.41
CA THR A 413 -11.47 -30.73 -24.00
C THR A 413 -12.29 -29.47 -23.74
N LEU A 414 -12.53 -28.65 -24.77
CA LEU A 414 -13.19 -27.34 -24.71
C LEU A 414 -14.63 -27.37 -24.19
#